data_AF-A0A3D5SAC6-F1
#
_entry.id   AF-A0A3D5SAC6-F1
#
_cell.length_a   1.000
_cell.length_b   1.000
_cell.length_c   1.000
_cell.angle_alpha   90.00
_cell.angle_beta   90.00
_cell.angle_gamma   90.00
#
_symmetry.space_group_name_H-M   'P 1'
#
loop_
_entity.id
_entity.type
_entity.pdbx_description
1 polymer ?
#
loop_
_entity_poly.entity_id
_entity_poly.type
_entity_poly.pdbx_seq_one_letter_code
_entity_poly.pdbx_strand_id
1 'polypeptide(L)' 'CKAAKHASEIGLGVNAGHDLNLDNLQQYRDLPGLLEVSIGHALTLDSLEMGLNKTVDAYCKLLHGE' A
#
# COMPACT_ATOMS: atom_id res chain seq x y z
N CYS A 1 -11.79 -8.29 -4.22
CA CYS A 1 -11.90 -7.26 -5.28
C CYS A 1 -12.20 -7.92 -6.64
N LYS A 2 -13.28 -7.54 -7.34
CA LYS A 2 -13.60 -8.07 -8.69
C LYS A 2 -12.63 -7.56 -9.76
N ALA A 3 -12.21 -6.29 -9.67
CA ALA A 3 -11.28 -5.68 -10.60
C ALA A 3 -9.89 -6.35 -10.58
N ALA A 4 -9.32 -6.57 -9.38
CA ALA A 4 -8.01 -7.23 -9.26
C ALA A 4 -8.02 -8.66 -9.82
N LYS A 5 -9.10 -9.43 -9.58
CA LYS A 5 -9.27 -10.78 -10.15
C LYS A 5 -9.27 -10.74 -11.68
N HIS A 6 -10.06 -9.84 -12.27
CA HIS A 6 -10.12 -9.71 -13.72
C HIS A 6 -8.77 -9.28 -14.32
N ALA A 7 -8.06 -8.35 -13.67
CA ALA A 7 -6.71 -7.95 -14.09
C ALA A 7 -5.75 -9.15 -14.14
N SER A 8 -5.77 -10.01 -13.12
CA SER A 8 -4.98 -11.25 -13.12
C SER A 8 -5.39 -12.21 -14.24
N GLU A 9 -6.69 -12.38 -14.52
CA GLU A 9 -7.20 -13.27 -15.59
C GLU A 9 -6.71 -12.84 -16.99
N ILE A 10 -6.53 -11.55 -17.21
CA ILE A 10 -6.05 -10.99 -18.49
C ILE A 10 -4.54 -10.73 -18.52
N GLY A 11 -3.80 -11.16 -17.47
CA GLY A 11 -2.35 -11.05 -17.40
C GLY A 11 -1.81 -9.66 -17.05
N LEU A 12 -2.62 -8.77 -16.47
CA LEU A 12 -2.18 -7.47 -15.96
C LEU A 12 -1.73 -7.57 -14.49
N GLY A 13 -0.64 -6.88 -14.18
CA GLY A 13 -0.23 -6.60 -12.81
C GLY A 13 -1.17 -5.61 -12.12
N VAL A 14 -1.28 -5.70 -10.79
CA VAL A 14 -2.13 -4.82 -9.99
C VAL A 14 -1.27 -4.04 -9.00
N ASN A 15 -1.33 -2.72 -9.08
CA ASN A 15 -0.77 -1.82 -8.06
C ASN A 15 -1.91 -1.06 -7.37
N ALA A 16 -1.66 -0.53 -6.17
CA ALA A 16 -2.59 0.35 -5.44
C ALA A 16 -1.84 1.58 -4.88
N GLY A 17 -2.54 2.54 -4.24
CA GLY A 17 -1.82 3.66 -3.63
C GLY A 17 -2.63 4.91 -3.29
N HIS A 18 -3.55 5.33 -4.17
CA HIS A 18 -4.28 6.59 -3.97
C HIS A 18 -5.05 6.58 -2.64
N ASP A 19 -4.83 7.61 -1.82
CA ASP A 19 -5.39 7.80 -0.47
C ASP A 19 -5.10 6.68 0.54
N LEU A 20 -4.09 5.85 0.30
CA LEU A 20 -3.62 4.89 1.31
C LEU A 20 -2.79 5.59 2.39
N ASN A 21 -2.96 5.16 3.62
CA ASN A 21 -2.26 5.64 4.82
C ASN A 21 -2.09 4.49 5.85
N LEU A 22 -1.50 4.79 7.01
CA LEU A 22 -1.28 3.79 8.07
C LEU A 22 -2.57 3.19 8.66
N ASP A 23 -3.73 3.83 8.51
CA ASP A 23 -4.99 3.33 9.07
C ASP A 23 -5.70 2.34 8.13
N ASN A 24 -5.55 2.52 6.82
CA ASN A 24 -6.31 1.76 5.82
C ASN A 24 -5.46 0.77 5.00
N LEU A 25 -4.14 0.91 4.98
CA LEU A 25 -3.25 0.10 4.14
C LEU A 25 -3.38 -1.40 4.41
N GLN A 26 -3.60 -1.79 5.66
CA GLN A 26 -3.76 -3.20 6.05
C GLN A 26 -4.88 -3.91 5.28
N GLN A 27 -5.93 -3.19 4.87
CA GLN A 27 -7.06 -3.75 4.11
C GLN A 27 -6.69 -4.16 2.67
N TYR A 28 -5.59 -3.60 2.13
CA TYR A 28 -5.14 -3.82 0.77
C TYR A 28 -4.02 -4.86 0.67
N ARG A 29 -3.36 -5.22 1.78
CA ARG A 29 -2.32 -6.26 1.82
C ARG A 29 -2.77 -7.58 1.20
N ASP A 30 -4.01 -7.99 1.47
CA ASP A 30 -4.55 -9.28 1.04
C ASP A 30 -5.24 -9.19 -0.34
N LEU A 31 -5.02 -8.09 -1.08
CA LEU A 31 -5.58 -7.91 -2.42
C LEU A 31 -4.94 -8.92 -3.40
N PRO A 32 -5.75 -9.75 -4.10
CA PRO A 32 -5.20 -10.75 -5.02
C PRO A 32 -4.33 -10.12 -6.11
N GLY A 33 -3.09 -10.58 -6.23
CA GLY A 33 -2.17 -10.15 -7.28
C GLY A 33 -1.60 -8.74 -7.11
N LEU A 34 -1.70 -8.14 -5.92
CA LEU A 34 -1.06 -6.86 -5.62
C LEU A 34 0.46 -6.99 -5.71
N LEU A 35 1.08 -6.14 -6.54
CA LEU A 35 2.53 -6.10 -6.78
C LEU A 35 3.21 -4.97 -6.03
N GLU A 36 2.55 -3.81 -5.94
CA GLU A 36 3.11 -2.60 -5.33
C GLU A 36 2.02 -1.71 -4.74
N VAL A 37 2.36 -0.95 -3.69
CA VAL A 37 1.62 0.24 -3.25
C VAL A 37 2.46 1.50 -3.40
N SER A 38 1.93 2.52 -4.07
CA SER A 38 2.62 3.81 -4.24
C SER A 38 1.91 4.90 -3.41
N ILE A 39 2.53 5.33 -2.31
CA ILE A 39 1.93 6.26 -1.33
C ILE A 39 2.72 7.56 -1.29
N GLY A 40 2.02 8.69 -1.44
CA GLY A 40 2.64 10.02 -1.54
C GLY A 40 2.28 10.95 -0.38
N HIS A 41 1.06 11.51 -0.43
CA HIS A 41 0.64 12.58 0.49
C HIS A 41 0.70 12.15 1.96
N ALA A 42 0.09 11.01 2.30
CA ALA A 42 0.10 10.49 3.68
C ALA A 42 1.52 10.20 4.17
N LEU A 43 2.34 9.54 3.36
CA LEU A 43 3.75 9.26 3.69
C LEU A 43 4.54 10.55 3.93
N THR A 44 4.27 11.61 3.17
CA THR A 44 4.91 12.92 3.37
C THR A 44 4.51 13.53 4.72
N LEU A 45 3.22 13.56 5.04
CA LEU A 45 2.73 14.10 6.32
C LEU A 45 3.30 13.32 7.52
N ASP A 46 3.21 11.99 7.47
CA ASP A 46 3.72 11.11 8.52
C ASP A 46 5.24 11.27 8.71
N SER A 47 5.98 11.55 7.62
CA SER A 47 7.42 11.82 7.67
C SER A 47 7.76 13.15 8.35
N LEU A 48 6.87 14.14 8.35
CA LEU A 48 7.07 15.39 9.10
C LEU A 48 6.97 15.16 10.61
N GLU A 49 6.14 14.21 11.05
CA GLU A 49 5.93 13.92 12.46
C GLU A 49 6.91 12.88 13.02
N MET A 50 7.14 11.78 12.28
CA MET A 50 7.95 10.65 12.74
C MET A 50 9.40 10.68 12.22
N GLY A 51 9.66 11.40 11.14
CA GLY A 51 10.89 11.33 10.35
C GLY A 51 10.85 10.21 9.30
N LEU A 52 11.37 10.50 8.10
CA LEU A 52 11.25 9.65 6.90
C LEU A 52 11.58 8.17 7.11
N ASN A 53 12.70 7.86 7.78
CA ASN A 53 13.12 6.46 7.99
C ASN A 53 12.11 5.68 8.84
N LYS A 54 11.58 6.29 9.90
CA LYS A 54 10.57 5.64 10.75
C LYS A 54 9.24 5.49 10.02
N THR A 55 8.87 6.47 9.21
CA THR A 55 7.67 6.42 8.39
C THR A 55 7.74 5.28 7.39
N VAL A 56 8.79 5.18 6.59
CA VAL A 56 8.95 4.09 5.61
C VAL A 56 8.91 2.73 6.31
N ASP A 57 9.60 2.57 7.44
CA ASP A 57 9.58 1.34 8.23
C ASP A 57 8.16 0.97 8.71
N ALA A 58 7.39 1.95 9.21
CA ALA A 58 6.00 1.73 9.64
C ALA A 58 5.09 1.26 8.49
N TYR A 59 5.18 1.90 7.33
CA TYR A 59 4.39 1.52 6.15
C TYR A 59 4.78 0.12 5.63
N CYS A 60 6.08 -0.19 5.56
CA CYS A 60 6.56 -1.51 5.13
C CYS A 60 6.14 -2.62 6.09
N LYS A 61 6.26 -2.42 7.41
CA LYS A 61 5.80 -3.38 8.42
C LYS A 61 4.33 -3.68 8.29
N LEU A 62 3.51 -2.64 8.14
CA LEU A 62 2.07 -2.80 7.99
C LEU A 62 1.71 -3.57 6.70
N LEU A 63 2.41 -3.26 5.59
CA LEU A 63 2.22 -3.95 4.31
C LEU A 63 2.66 -5.43 4.38
N HIS A 64 3.73 -5.75 5.10
CA HIS A 64 4.24 -7.13 5.23
C HIS A 64 3.59 -7.91 6.39
N GLY A 65 2.89 -7.25 7.30
CA GLY A 65 2.24 -7.87 8.46
C GLY A 65 3.18 -8.16 9.63
N GLU A 66 4.19 -7.30 9.85
CA GLU A 66 5.20 -7.38 10.92
C GLU A 66 4.87 -6.52 12.15
#